data_AF-A0A3A8LI07-F1
#
_entry.id   AF-A0A3A8LI07-F1
#
_cell.length_a   1.000
_cell.length_b   1.000
_cell.length_c   1.000
_cell.angle_alpha   90.00
_cell.angle_beta   90.00
_cell.angle_gamma   90.00
#
_symmetry.space_group_name_H-M   'P 1'
#
loop_
_entity.id
_entity.type
_entity.pdbx_description
1 polymer ?
#
loop_
_entity_poly.entity_id
_entity_poly.type
_entity_poly.pdbx_seq_one_letter_code
_entity_poly.pdbx_strand_id
1 'polypeptide(L)'
;MPPTPEYERLEAIEDLLDEHRLLIDEQLAVLSWQEQGEDLMRGLAARAKTSEARGAATRISLALVAYQAFSRRLLLTYRHHEQGLRERLETHTPEAR
;
A
#
# COMPACT_ATOMS: atom_id res chain seq x y z
N MET A 1 15.45 25.91 25.50
CA MET A 1 16.06 26.47 24.27
C MET A 1 15.09 26.19 23.12
N PRO A 2 14.96 27.08 22.13
CA PRO A 2 14.21 26.74 20.92
C PRO A 2 14.93 25.59 20.17
N PRO A 3 14.18 24.75 19.43
CA PRO A 3 14.75 23.68 18.63
C PRO A 3 15.73 24.25 17.58
N THR A 4 16.78 23.49 17.29
CA THR A 4 17.72 23.86 16.22
C THR A 4 17.13 23.44 14.86
N PRO A 5 17.50 24.10 13.74
CA PRO A 5 17.04 23.71 12.40
C PRO A 5 17.42 22.27 11.98
N GLU A 6 18.31 21.62 12.71
CA GLU A 6 18.66 20.21 12.53
C GLU A 6 17.65 19.30 13.21
N TYR A 7 17.22 19.64 14.42
CA TYR A 7 16.16 18.93 15.12
C TYR A 7 14.83 18.97 14.35
N GLU A 8 14.45 20.15 13.83
CA GLU A 8 13.24 20.29 13.01
C GLU A 8 13.29 19.45 11.72
N ARG A 9 14.49 19.26 11.15
CA ARG A 9 14.67 18.40 9.96
C ARG A 9 14.55 16.91 10.29
N LEU A 10 15.00 16.50 11.48
CA LEU A 10 14.86 15.12 11.96
C LEU A 10 13.40 14.79 12.25
N GLU A 11 12.72 15.65 13.00
CA GLU A 11 11.29 15.53 13.31
C GLU A 11 10.46 15.42 12.02
N ALA A 12 10.74 16.25 11.01
CA ALA A 12 10.07 16.16 9.71
C ALA A 12 10.33 14.84 8.95
N ILE A 13 11.50 14.21 9.12
CA ILE A 13 11.79 12.90 8.51
C ILE A 13 11.02 11.79 9.24
N GLU A 14 10.93 11.86 10.57
CA GLU A 14 10.18 10.92 11.40
C GLU A 14 8.67 10.98 11.12
N ASP A 15 8.10 12.19 11.02
CA ASP A 15 6.69 12.38 10.64
C ASP A 15 6.37 11.75 9.27
N LEU A 16 7.25 11.97 8.29
CA LEU A 16 7.10 11.38 6.95
C LEU A 16 7.21 9.85 6.98
N LEU A 17 8.05 9.27 7.85
CA LEU A 17 8.16 7.83 8.02
C LEU A 17 6.85 7.24 8.58
N ASP A 18 6.26 7.89 9.57
CA ASP A 18 5.00 7.43 10.15
C ASP A 18 3.82 7.55 9.17
N GLU A 19 3.79 8.60 8.34
CA GLU A 19 2.84 8.71 7.23
C GLU A 19 3.01 7.56 6.23
N HIS A 20 4.25 7.23 5.84
CA HIS A 20 4.50 6.13 4.91
C HIS A 20 4.09 4.78 5.48
N ARG A 21 4.30 4.55 6.78
CA ARG A 21 3.84 3.32 7.46
C ARG A 21 2.32 3.19 7.39
N LEU A 22 1.59 4.26 7.68
CA LEU A 22 0.13 4.28 7.57
C LEU A 22 -0.32 3.95 6.14
N LEU A 23 0.26 4.61 5.12
CA LEU A 23 -0.06 4.36 3.72
C LEU A 23 0.25 2.92 3.30
N ILE A 24 1.37 2.36 3.76
CA ILE A 24 1.73 0.95 3.53
C ILE A 24 0.68 0.01 4.12
N ASP A 25 0.28 0.24 5.37
CA ASP A 25 -0.70 -0.60 6.07
C ASP A 25 -2.08 -0.53 5.40
N GLU A 26 -2.52 0.66 4.98
CA GLU A 26 -3.75 0.85 4.21
C GLU A 26 -3.70 0.10 2.87
N GLN A 27 -2.59 0.18 2.14
CA GLN A 27 -2.44 -0.56 0.87
C GLN A 27 -2.43 -2.08 1.09
N LEU A 28 -1.80 -2.57 2.16
CA LEU A 28 -1.81 -3.99 2.51
C LEU A 28 -3.23 -4.48 2.86
N ALA A 29 -3.99 -3.67 3.61
CA ALA A 29 -5.38 -3.96 3.90
C ALA A 29 -6.22 -4.05 2.62
N VAL A 30 -6.10 -3.06 1.72
CA VAL A 30 -6.79 -3.03 0.43
C VAL A 30 -6.47 -4.28 -0.40
N LEU A 31 -5.19 -4.66 -0.50
CA LEU A 31 -4.77 -5.86 -1.20
C LEU A 31 -5.42 -7.14 -0.63
N SER A 32 -5.49 -7.26 0.69
CA SER A 32 -6.15 -8.40 1.35
C SER A 32 -7.64 -8.50 0.98
N TRP A 33 -8.35 -7.38 0.98
CA TRP A 33 -9.76 -7.34 0.57
C TRP A 33 -9.95 -7.68 -0.91
N GLN A 34 -9.05 -7.21 -1.77
CA GLN A 34 -9.10 -7.50 -3.20
C GLN A 34 -8.86 -8.98 -3.51
N GLU A 35 -7.94 -9.65 -2.79
CA GLU A 35 -7.70 -11.09 -2.94
C GLU A 35 -8.95 -11.90 -2.58
N GLN A 36 -9.59 -11.58 -1.45
CA GLN A 36 -10.86 -12.21 -1.05
C GLN A 36 -11.99 -11.93 -2.06
N GLY A 37 -12.07 -10.70 -2.58
CA GLY A 37 -13.05 -10.30 -3.58
C GLY A 37 -12.89 -11.07 -4.89
N GLU A 38 -11.66 -11.31 -5.33
CA GLU A 38 -11.40 -12.08 -6.55
C GLU A 38 -11.91 -13.53 -6.43
N ASP A 39 -11.61 -14.20 -5.31
CA ASP A 39 -12.06 -15.56 -5.02
C ASP A 39 -13.59 -15.64 -4.96
N LEU A 40 -14.23 -14.68 -4.30
CA LEU A 40 -15.70 -14.59 -4.24
C LEU A 40 -16.30 -14.47 -5.65
N MET A 41 -15.77 -13.56 -6.48
CA MET A 41 -16.29 -13.32 -7.83
C MET A 41 -16.05 -14.51 -8.76
N ARG A 42 -14.91 -15.20 -8.63
CA ARG A 42 -14.64 -16.46 -9.34
C ARG A 42 -15.67 -17.53 -8.97
N GLY A 43 -15.97 -17.67 -7.67
CA GLY A 43 -17.00 -18.58 -7.18
C GLY A 43 -18.43 -18.22 -7.64
N LEU A 44 -18.74 -16.93 -7.76
CA LEU A 44 -20.02 -16.46 -8.31
C LEU A 44 -20.13 -16.73 -9.81
N ALA A 45 -19.08 -16.48 -10.59
CA ALA A 45 -19.04 -16.77 -12.02
C ALA A 45 -19.27 -18.25 -12.33
N ALA A 46 -18.66 -19.14 -11.54
CA ALA A 46 -18.82 -20.59 -11.66
C ALA A 46 -20.26 -21.05 -11.37
N ARG A 47 -20.95 -20.40 -10.43
CA ARG A 47 -22.33 -20.73 -10.01
C ARG A 47 -23.41 -19.97 -10.79
N ALA A 48 -23.02 -19.04 -11.65
CA ALA A 48 -23.95 -18.21 -12.40
C ALA A 48 -24.77 -19.04 -13.41
N LYS A 49 -26.10 -18.96 -13.26
CA LYS A 49 -27.08 -19.66 -14.12
C LYS A 49 -27.37 -18.94 -15.43
N THR A 50 -27.03 -17.66 -15.55
CA THR A 50 -27.22 -16.86 -16.77
C THR A 50 -25.88 -16.41 -17.35
N SER A 51 -25.83 -16.24 -18.66
CA SER A 51 -24.64 -15.74 -19.37
C SER A 51 -24.30 -14.31 -18.93
N GLU A 52 -25.30 -13.48 -18.68
CA GLU A 52 -25.14 -12.10 -18.22
C GLU A 52 -24.49 -12.03 -16.83
N ALA A 53 -24.97 -12.82 -15.86
CA ALA A 53 -24.39 -12.84 -14.52
C ALA A 53 -22.95 -13.36 -14.54
N ARG A 54 -22.65 -14.36 -15.38
CA ARG A 54 -21.28 -14.84 -15.58
C ARG A 54 -20.39 -13.74 -16.17
N GLY A 55 -20.86 -13.04 -17.20
CA GLY A 55 -20.13 -11.94 -17.84
C GLY A 55 -19.93 -10.73 -16.91
N ALA A 56 -20.88 -10.40 -16.04
CA ALA A 56 -20.72 -9.38 -15.02
C ALA A 56 -19.64 -9.79 -14.00
N ALA A 57 -19.70 -11.02 -13.50
CA ALA A 57 -18.73 -11.52 -12.54
C ALA A 57 -17.29 -11.53 -13.11
N THR A 58 -17.12 -11.98 -14.35
CA THR A 58 -15.82 -11.94 -15.04
C THR A 58 -15.28 -10.51 -15.19
N ARG A 59 -16.12 -9.53 -15.56
CA ARG A 59 -15.68 -8.13 -15.68
C ARG A 59 -15.22 -7.55 -14.35
N ILE A 60 -15.94 -7.84 -13.26
CA ILE A 60 -15.56 -7.41 -11.91
C ILE A 60 -14.24 -8.07 -11.50
N SER A 61 -14.06 -9.38 -11.72
CA SER A 61 -12.78 -10.05 -11.46
C SER A 61 -11.62 -9.42 -12.23
N LEU A 62 -11.80 -9.10 -13.52
CA LEU A 62 -10.76 -8.42 -14.32
C LEU A 62 -10.42 -7.03 -13.76
N ALA A 63 -11.42 -6.26 -13.33
CA ALA A 63 -11.20 -4.96 -12.71
C ALA A 63 -10.44 -5.07 -11.38
N LEU A 64 -10.77 -6.08 -10.55
CA LEU A 64 -10.06 -6.35 -9.30
C LEU A 64 -8.59 -6.70 -9.56
N VAL A 65 -8.29 -7.56 -10.52
CA VAL A 65 -6.91 -7.91 -10.89
C VAL A 65 -6.12 -6.68 -11.36
N ALA A 66 -6.72 -5.83 -12.20
CA ALA A 66 -6.07 -4.60 -12.65
C ALA A 66 -5.78 -3.65 -11.48
N TYR A 67 -6.74 -3.51 -10.55
CA TYR A 67 -6.60 -2.63 -9.39
C TYR A 67 -5.61 -3.19 -8.35
N GLN A 68 -5.51 -4.51 -8.19
CA GLN A 68 -4.46 -5.17 -7.40
C GLN A 68 -3.06 -4.86 -7.95
N ALA A 69 -2.86 -4.94 -9.27
CA ALA A 69 -1.57 -4.64 -9.88
C ALA A 69 -1.13 -3.19 -9.61
N PHE A 70 -2.08 -2.25 -9.68
CA PHE A 70 -1.85 -0.86 -9.29
C PHE A 70 -1.48 -0.72 -7.81
N SER A 71 -2.26 -1.33 -6.92
CA SER A 71 -2.07 -1.27 -5.46
C SER A 71 -0.73 -1.86 -5.03
N ARG A 72 -0.30 -2.98 -5.64
CA ARG A 72 1.03 -3.58 -5.40
C ARG A 72 2.17 -2.66 -5.83
N ARG A 73 2.02 -1.97 -6.96
CA ARG A 73 3.04 -1.02 -7.42
C ARG A 73 3.13 0.20 -6.51
N LEU A 74 1.99 0.71 -6.05
CA LEU A 74 1.93 1.81 -5.10
C LEU A 74 2.59 1.45 -3.77
N LEU A 75 2.32 0.24 -3.24
CA LEU A 75 2.99 -0.30 -2.06
C LEU A 75 4.51 -0.35 -2.22
N LEU A 76 5.02 -0.83 -3.36
CA LEU A 76 6.46 -0.85 -3.65
C LEU A 76 7.05 0.56 -3.66
N THR A 77 6.35 1.53 -4.25
CA THR A 77 6.76 2.93 -4.26
C THR A 77 6.86 3.50 -2.84
N TYR A 78 5.86 3.28 -1.98
CA TYR A 78 5.90 3.75 -0.60
C TYR A 78 7.01 3.09 0.20
N ARG A 79 7.23 1.77 0.06
CA ARG A 79 8.35 1.09 0.71
C ARG A 79 9.72 1.61 0.29
N HIS A 80 9.87 1.96 -0.98
CA HIS A 80 11.11 2.55 -1.48
C HIS A 80 11.37 3.94 -0.88
N HIS A 81 10.34 4.79 -0.79
CA HIS A 81 10.46 6.09 -0.14
C HIS A 81 10.72 5.98 1.36
N GLU A 82 10.04 5.07 2.05
CA GLU A 82 10.28 4.76 3.47
C GLU A 82 11.75 4.36 3.69
N GLN A 83 12.30 3.48 2.85
CA GLN A 83 13.70 3.09 2.93
C GLN A 83 14.64 4.30 2.76
N GLY A 84 14.41 5.16 1.77
CA GLY A 84 15.23 6.35 1.56
C GLY A 84 15.16 7.35 2.73
N LEU A 85 14.00 7.47 3.38
CA LEU A 85 13.84 8.28 4.59
C LEU A 85 14.61 7.68 5.77
N ARG A 86 14.57 6.35 5.95
CA ARG A 86 15.35 5.66 6.99
C ARG A 86 16.86 5.83 6.78
N GLU A 87 17.35 5.69 5.55
CA GLU A 87 18.77 5.89 5.21
C GLU A 87 19.22 7.34 5.51
N ARG A 88 18.37 8.33 5.22
CA ARG A 88 18.63 9.73 5.56
C ARG A 88 18.66 9.94 7.09
N LEU A 89 17.71 9.34 7.82
CA LEU A 89 17.67 9.41 9.27
C LEU A 89 18.94 8.82 9.88
N GLU A 90 19.36 7.63 9.45
CA GLU A 90 20.60 6.98 9.90
C GLU A 90 21.85 7.84 9.64
N THR A 91 21.88 8.58 8.54
CA THR A 91 23.00 9.48 8.21
C THR A 91 23.08 10.67 9.17
N HIS A 92 21.95 11.14 9.69
CA HIS A 92 21.87 12.25 10.64
C HIS A 92 21.94 11.81 12.11
N THR A 93 21.64 10.55 12.42
CA THR A 93 21.73 9.98 13.78
C THR A 93 22.61 8.71 13.84
N PRO A 94 23.90 8.79 13.47
CA PRO A 94 24.78 7.62 13.40
C PRO A 94 25.07 6.98 14.78
N GLU A 95 24.90 7.72 15.87
CA GLU A 95 25.17 7.28 17.26
C GLU A 95 24.02 6.47 17.89
N ALA A 96 22.88 6.31 17.20
CA ALA A 96 21.72 5.56 17.69
C ALA A 96 21.80 4.03 17.46
N ARG A 97 22.93 3.52 16.95
CA ARG A 97 23.22 2.10 16.77
C ARG A 97 24.09 1.56 17.90
#